data_AF-A0A6M0A2B9-F1
#
_entry.id   AF-A0A6M0A2B9-F1
#
_cell.length_a   1.000
_cell.length_b   1.000
_cell.length_c   1.000
_cell.angle_alpha   90.00
_cell.angle_beta   90.00
_cell.angle_gamma   90.00
#
_symmetry.space_group_name_H-M   'P 1'
#
loop_
_entity.id
_entity.type
_entity.pdbx_description
1 polymer ?
#
loop_
_entity_poly.entity_id
_entity_poly.type
_entity_poly.pdbx_seq_one_letter_code
_entity_poly.pdbx_strand_id
1 'polypeptide(L)'
;MNLKEALKIANQIVSEKTGKPLSDIQQAVLKVTLQRETYKDIAKQFDCSESNVRKASAELWQIISEELGEKVTKSNFRSAMERWQSFNNSNFAQEVVAISSFNICGDTRHPPDTPNSHQPNQKTSHSRQPATPHQDLDEMPELGDFYNRTIELETLTTWILQQHCRLIALTGIIGIGKTTLAVKLVHQIKDNFDYVIWRSLETSPTFAEFQADLLQFFSQSQQQNSLQNTQKPLPLIKYLQKYRCLVVLDDIHHLF
;
A
#
# COMPACT_ATOMS: atom_id res chain seq x y z
N MET A 1 16.57 7.31 -8.39
CA MET A 1 15.76 8.35 -9.07
C MET A 1 16.43 8.89 -10.34
N ASN A 2 15.70 9.05 -11.44
CA ASN A 2 16.20 9.65 -12.69
C ASN A 2 15.99 11.19 -12.73
N LEU A 3 16.63 11.89 -13.68
CA LEU A 3 16.57 13.36 -13.77
C LEU A 3 15.15 13.91 -13.99
N LYS A 4 14.36 13.22 -14.82
CA LYS A 4 12.99 13.64 -15.17
C LYS A 4 12.05 13.53 -13.97
N GLU A 5 12.17 12.45 -13.20
CA GLU A 5 11.44 12.23 -11.95
C GLU A 5 11.78 13.29 -10.90
N ALA A 6 13.08 13.54 -10.70
CA ALA A 6 13.54 14.51 -9.72
C ALA A 6 13.04 15.93 -10.02
N LEU A 7 13.05 16.32 -11.29
CA LEU A 7 12.51 17.61 -11.74
C LEU A 7 11.00 17.69 -11.53
N LYS A 8 10.25 16.63 -11.83
CA LYS A 8 8.80 16.60 -11.63
C LYS A 8 8.43 16.80 -10.16
N ILE A 9 9.08 16.07 -9.26
CA ILE A 9 8.77 16.12 -7.82
C ILE A 9 9.20 17.45 -7.22
N ALA A 10 10.41 17.92 -7.53
CA ALA A 10 10.87 19.23 -7.04
C ALA A 10 9.97 20.36 -7.54
N ASN A 11 9.45 20.27 -8.77
CA ASN A 11 8.50 21.26 -9.30
C ASN A 11 7.17 21.24 -8.54
N GLN A 12 6.68 20.05 -8.20
CA GLN A 12 5.47 19.90 -7.39
C GLN A 12 5.65 20.53 -6.00
N ILE A 13 6.72 20.15 -5.28
CA ILE A 13 7.02 20.66 -3.93
C ILE A 13 7.10 22.19 -3.93
N VAL A 14 7.87 22.77 -4.87
CA VAL A 14 8.04 24.22 -4.96
C VAL A 14 6.73 24.92 -5.33
N SER A 15 5.93 24.33 -6.24
CA SER A 15 4.64 24.89 -6.63
C SER A 15 3.63 24.88 -5.49
N GLU A 16 3.57 23.81 -4.69
CA GLU A 16 2.67 23.70 -3.55
C GLU A 16 3.03 24.69 -2.42
N LYS A 17 4.33 24.90 -2.17
CA LYS A 17 4.80 25.83 -1.12
C LYS A 17 4.78 27.30 -1.51
N THR A 18 5.09 27.62 -2.77
CA THR A 18 5.32 29.00 -3.21
C THR A 18 4.22 29.53 -4.13
N GLY A 19 3.32 28.66 -4.62
CA GLY A 19 2.34 28.98 -5.66
C GLY A 19 2.95 29.24 -7.04
N LYS A 20 4.26 29.00 -7.23
CA LYS A 20 4.98 29.25 -8.47
C LYS A 20 5.79 28.01 -8.89
N PRO A 21 5.93 27.74 -10.19
CA PRO A 21 6.78 26.65 -10.67
C PRO A 21 8.26 26.94 -10.40
N LEU A 22 9.11 25.92 -10.54
CA LEU A 22 10.56 26.10 -10.49
C LEU A 22 11.01 27.10 -11.55
N SER A 23 11.74 28.13 -11.11
CA SER A 23 12.43 29.04 -12.03
C SER A 23 13.49 28.31 -12.84
N ASP A 24 13.86 28.86 -14.00
CA ASP A 24 14.85 28.24 -14.89
C ASP A 24 16.21 28.03 -14.21
N ILE A 25 16.60 28.94 -13.32
CA ILE A 25 17.83 28.82 -12.51
C ILE A 25 17.70 27.65 -11.52
N GLN A 26 16.57 27.48 -10.83
CA GLN A 26 16.36 26.36 -9.93
C GLN A 26 16.32 25.01 -10.67
N GLN A 27 15.71 24.96 -11.86
CA GLN A 27 15.74 23.77 -12.72
C GLN A 27 17.17 23.42 -13.15
N ALA A 28 17.98 24.42 -13.51
CA ALA A 28 19.39 24.24 -13.84
C ALA A 28 20.20 23.74 -12.63
N VAL A 29 19.94 24.27 -11.43
CA VAL A 29 20.54 23.82 -10.18
C VAL A 29 20.26 22.33 -9.92
N LEU A 30 19.03 21.86 -10.18
CA LEU A 30 18.68 20.44 -10.04
C LEU A 30 19.42 19.56 -11.06
N LYS A 31 19.51 20.00 -12.32
CA LYS A 31 20.23 19.29 -13.38
C LYS A 31 21.70 19.09 -13.02
N VAL A 32 22.42 20.16 -12.70
CA VAL A 32 23.85 20.07 -12.33
C VAL A 32 24.09 19.27 -11.06
N THR A 33 23.13 19.29 -10.11
CA THR A 33 23.23 18.53 -8.86
C THR A 33 23.18 17.03 -9.13
N LEU A 34 22.32 16.59 -10.06
CA LEU A 34 22.16 15.18 -10.40
C LEU A 34 23.20 14.67 -11.41
N GLN A 35 23.76 15.58 -12.22
CA GLN A 35 24.80 15.31 -13.22
C GLN A 35 26.23 15.55 -12.71
N ARG A 36 26.40 16.01 -11.45
CA ARG A 36 27.69 16.33 -10.81
C ARG A 36 28.48 17.49 -11.47
N GLU A 37 27.79 18.45 -12.05
CA GLU A 37 28.38 19.66 -12.66
C GLU A 37 28.48 20.84 -11.65
N THR A 38 29.10 21.97 -12.04
CA THR A 38 29.39 23.10 -11.14
C THR A 38 28.44 24.29 -11.31
N TYR A 39 28.29 25.12 -10.27
CA TYR A 39 27.47 26.34 -10.35
C TYR A 39 28.07 27.42 -11.27
N LYS A 40 29.36 27.33 -11.60
CA LYS A 40 30.02 28.22 -12.56
C LYS A 40 29.45 28.05 -13.97
N ASP A 41 29.02 26.84 -14.30
CA ASP A 41 28.47 26.53 -15.62
C ASP A 41 27.05 27.11 -15.78
N ILE A 42 26.25 27.08 -14.70
CA ILE A 42 24.94 27.76 -14.65
C ILE A 42 25.10 29.28 -14.78
N ALA A 43 26.04 29.86 -14.02
CA ALA A 43 26.29 31.30 -14.06
C ALA A 43 26.59 31.80 -15.49
N LYS A 44 27.40 31.05 -16.23
CA LYS A 44 27.69 31.32 -17.65
C LYS A 44 26.47 31.13 -18.55
N GLN A 45 25.69 30.08 -18.34
CA GLN A 45 24.51 29.76 -19.16
C GLN A 45 23.42 30.83 -19.03
N PHE A 46 23.23 31.39 -17.84
CA PHE A 46 22.17 32.35 -17.52
C PHE A 46 22.65 33.81 -17.47
N ASP A 47 23.89 34.07 -17.91
CA ASP A 47 24.55 35.38 -17.84
C ASP A 47 24.36 36.09 -16.49
N CYS A 48 24.60 35.35 -15.40
CA CYS A 48 24.39 35.84 -14.04
C CYS A 48 25.58 35.53 -13.13
N SER A 49 25.64 36.19 -11.97
CA SER A 49 26.73 35.97 -11.02
C SER A 49 26.58 34.61 -10.32
N GLU A 50 27.71 33.98 -9.95
CA GLU A 50 27.68 32.77 -9.12
C GLU A 50 26.96 33.01 -7.77
N SER A 51 26.98 34.25 -7.27
CA SER A 51 26.23 34.66 -6.07
C SER A 51 24.71 34.52 -6.27
N ASN A 52 24.19 34.89 -7.44
CA ASN A 52 22.77 34.74 -7.76
C ASN A 52 22.37 33.26 -7.83
N VAL A 53 23.21 32.42 -8.45
CA VAL A 53 22.99 30.97 -8.50
C VAL A 53 23.00 30.37 -7.09
N ARG A 54 23.93 30.80 -6.23
CA ARG A 54 24.00 30.35 -4.82
C ARG A 54 22.76 30.77 -4.03
N LYS A 55 22.26 31.99 -4.24
CA LYS A 55 21.03 32.46 -3.60
C LYS A 55 19.82 31.62 -4.01
N ALA A 56 19.63 31.40 -5.32
CA ALA A 56 18.54 30.56 -5.84
C ALA A 56 18.66 29.10 -5.36
N SER A 57 19.89 28.58 -5.26
CA SER A 57 20.16 27.24 -4.72
C SER A 57 19.79 27.16 -3.24
N ALA A 58 20.17 28.16 -2.43
CA ALA A 58 19.87 28.20 -1.01
C ALA A 58 18.36 28.22 -0.75
N GLU A 59 17.63 29.04 -1.50
CA GLU A 59 16.16 29.10 -1.46
C GLU A 59 15.52 27.76 -1.83
N LEU A 60 15.99 27.13 -2.93
CA LEU A 60 15.52 25.81 -3.35
C LEU A 60 15.75 24.75 -2.27
N TRP A 61 16.95 24.68 -1.70
CA TRP A 61 17.27 23.70 -0.66
C TRP A 61 16.48 23.95 0.61
N GLN A 62 16.19 25.20 0.96
CA GLN A 62 15.35 25.52 2.09
C GLN A 62 13.93 24.98 1.90
N ILE A 63 13.28 25.29 0.77
CA ILE A 63 11.92 24.82 0.47
C ILE A 63 11.85 23.29 0.50
N ILE A 64 12.80 22.61 -0.16
CA ILE A 64 12.81 21.16 -0.21
C ILE A 64 13.13 20.57 1.18
N SER A 65 13.99 21.20 1.99
CA SER A 65 14.26 20.73 3.36
C SER A 65 13.03 20.82 4.25
N GLU A 66 12.26 21.91 4.13
CA GLU A 66 11.02 22.11 4.88
C GLU A 66 9.97 21.04 4.54
N GLU A 67 9.89 20.64 3.27
CA GLU A 67 8.95 19.59 2.84
C GLU A 67 9.43 18.17 3.17
N LEU A 68 10.73 17.91 3.07
CA LEU A 68 11.29 16.59 3.34
C LEU A 68 11.44 16.30 4.85
N GLY A 69 11.36 17.32 5.70
CA GLY A 69 11.58 17.17 7.15
C GLY A 69 13.03 16.87 7.53
N GLU A 70 13.97 16.98 6.59
CA GLU A 70 15.40 16.80 6.81
C GLU A 70 16.22 17.85 6.05
N LYS A 71 17.43 18.13 6.51
CA LYS A 71 18.30 19.13 5.87
C LYS A 71 18.80 18.63 4.51
N VAL A 72 18.39 19.32 3.45
CA VAL A 72 18.78 19.05 2.06
C VAL A 72 19.89 19.99 1.62
N THR A 73 20.87 19.43 0.92
CA THR A 73 22.00 20.12 0.30
C THR A 73 22.27 19.49 -1.06
N LYS A 74 23.12 20.14 -1.87
CA LYS A 74 23.58 19.60 -3.15
C LYS A 74 24.11 18.16 -3.05
N SER A 75 24.84 17.81 -1.99
CA SER A 75 25.51 16.51 -1.89
C SER A 75 24.59 15.38 -1.45
N ASN A 76 23.51 15.69 -0.71
CA ASN A 76 22.59 14.67 -0.19
C ASN A 76 21.23 14.67 -0.91
N PHE A 77 20.95 15.65 -1.78
CA PHE A 77 19.66 15.80 -2.47
C PHE A 77 19.14 14.50 -3.08
N ARG A 78 20.00 13.76 -3.80
CA ARG A 78 19.59 12.48 -4.40
C ARG A 78 19.12 11.49 -3.35
N SER A 79 19.92 11.25 -2.32
CA SER A 79 19.58 10.30 -1.26
C SER A 79 18.41 10.78 -0.41
N ALA A 80 18.27 12.09 -0.20
CA ALA A 80 17.15 12.71 0.51
C ALA A 80 15.84 12.50 -0.24
N MET A 81 15.84 12.72 -1.56
CA MET A 81 14.69 12.49 -2.42
C MET A 81 14.36 11.01 -2.58
N GLU A 82 15.36 10.13 -2.68
CA GLU A 82 15.14 8.68 -2.74
C GLU A 82 14.58 8.15 -1.42
N ARG A 83 15.07 8.66 -0.28
CA ARG A 83 14.46 8.41 1.03
C ARG A 83 13.05 8.95 1.07
N TRP A 84 12.81 10.21 0.70
CA TRP A 84 11.48 10.80 0.70
C TRP A 84 10.53 10.11 -0.27
N GLN A 85 10.98 9.61 -1.41
CA GLN A 85 10.18 8.75 -2.29
C GLN A 85 9.89 7.39 -1.65
N SER A 86 10.84 6.81 -0.94
CA SER A 86 10.61 5.56 -0.19
C SER A 86 9.63 5.81 0.96
N PHE A 87 9.80 6.91 1.69
CA PHE A 87 8.92 7.40 2.74
C PHE A 87 7.59 7.90 2.20
N ASN A 88 7.48 8.40 0.96
CA ASN A 88 6.22 8.80 0.34
C ASN A 88 5.56 7.67 -0.42
N ASN A 89 6.26 6.61 -0.79
CA ASN A 89 5.60 5.32 -1.01
C ASN A 89 5.13 4.75 0.34
N SER A 90 5.81 5.10 1.44
CA SER A 90 5.38 4.84 2.82
C SER A 90 4.35 5.86 3.35
N ASN A 91 4.16 7.02 2.70
CA ASN A 91 3.19 8.07 3.05
C ASN A 91 2.04 8.12 2.03
N PHE A 92 2.18 7.46 0.88
CA PHE A 92 1.08 6.76 0.23
C PHE A 92 0.62 5.62 1.14
N ALA A 93 1.46 5.13 2.06
CA ALA A 93 1.04 4.37 3.23
C ALA A 93 0.59 5.24 4.45
N GLN A 94 0.55 6.57 4.31
CA GLN A 94 -0.19 7.47 5.23
C GLN A 94 -1.54 7.84 4.63
N GLU A 95 -1.67 7.89 3.30
CA GLU A 95 -2.98 7.62 2.71
C GLU A 95 -3.35 6.16 2.92
N VAL A 96 -2.43 5.21 3.00
CA VAL A 96 -2.73 3.79 3.20
C VAL A 96 -2.08 3.19 4.45
N VAL A 97 -2.66 3.33 5.65
CA VAL A 97 -2.00 2.81 6.87
C VAL A 97 -1.80 1.29 6.78
N ALA A 98 -0.58 0.86 6.44
CA ALA A 98 -0.17 -0.53 6.51
C ALA A 98 0.35 -0.80 7.91
N ILE A 99 -0.53 -1.24 8.82
CA ILE A 99 -0.10 -1.63 10.18
C ILE A 99 0.58 -3.00 10.08
N SER A 100 1.90 -2.99 9.85
CA SER A 100 2.68 -4.21 9.59
C SER A 100 2.97 -5.07 10.82
N SER A 101 2.46 -4.74 12.02
CA SER A 101 2.74 -5.57 13.20
C SER A 101 1.77 -5.35 14.37
N PHE A 102 0.66 -6.09 14.37
CA PHE A 102 0.05 -6.57 15.62
C PHE A 102 0.47 -8.03 15.83
N ASN A 103 1.55 -8.25 16.59
CA ASN A 103 1.73 -9.53 17.26
C ASN A 103 0.82 -9.51 18.49
N ILE A 104 -0.41 -10.01 18.35
CA ILE A 104 -1.22 -10.40 19.51
C ILE A 104 -0.51 -11.61 20.12
N CYS A 105 0.29 -11.33 21.14
CA CYS A 105 1.00 -12.31 21.92
C CYS A 105 -0.02 -13.24 22.60
N GLY A 106 0.16 -14.53 22.36
CA GLY A 106 -0.44 -15.62 23.12
C GLY A 106 0.49 -16.80 22.95
N ASP A 107 1.46 -16.91 23.87
CA ASP A 107 2.45 -17.98 23.94
C ASP A 107 1.85 -19.35 23.60
N THR A 108 2.23 -19.93 22.47
CA THR A 108 2.12 -21.38 22.28
C THR A 108 3.41 -21.99 22.80
N ARG A 109 3.40 -22.29 24.10
CA ARG A 109 4.33 -23.24 24.71
C ARG A 109 4.29 -24.52 23.90
N HIS A 110 5.46 -25.00 23.49
CA HIS A 110 5.65 -26.35 22.96
C HIS A 110 4.99 -27.41 23.87
N PRO A 111 4.31 -28.40 23.28
CA PRO A 111 4.25 -29.74 23.84
C PRO A 111 5.40 -30.60 23.28
N PRO A 112 5.90 -31.57 24.06
CA PRO A 112 7.19 -32.22 23.83
C PRO A 112 7.16 -33.27 22.71
N ASP A 113 8.32 -33.44 22.09
CA ASP A 113 8.71 -34.61 21.30
C ASP A 113 8.52 -35.91 22.10
N THR A 114 7.96 -36.96 21.47
CA THR A 114 8.49 -38.34 21.48
C THR A 114 7.68 -39.28 20.54
N PRO A 115 8.20 -40.47 20.15
CA PRO A 115 8.42 -40.78 18.73
C PRO A 115 7.70 -42.05 18.25
N ASN A 116 7.86 -42.33 16.96
CA ASN A 116 7.69 -43.59 16.20
C ASN A 116 6.69 -43.42 15.04
N SER A 117 6.88 -43.99 13.86
CA SER A 117 7.95 -44.81 13.28
C SER A 117 7.76 -44.69 11.77
N HIS A 118 8.85 -44.69 11.02
CA HIS A 118 8.83 -44.80 9.57
C HIS A 118 8.06 -46.03 9.09
N GLN A 119 7.27 -45.88 8.03
CA GLN A 119 7.62 -46.46 6.73
C GLN A 119 7.06 -45.63 5.55
N PRO A 120 7.73 -45.64 4.39
CA PRO A 120 7.66 -44.56 3.41
C PRO A 120 6.89 -44.90 2.13
N ASN A 121 6.43 -43.82 1.48
CA ASN A 121 6.15 -43.70 0.05
C ASN A 121 5.01 -44.55 -0.54
N GLN A 122 3.84 -43.92 -0.66
CA GLN A 122 3.18 -43.87 -1.96
C GLN A 122 3.20 -42.42 -2.46
N LYS A 123 3.91 -42.20 -3.58
CA LYS A 123 3.83 -41.00 -4.38
C LYS A 123 2.43 -40.95 -5.01
N THR A 124 1.55 -40.14 -4.45
CA THR A 124 0.47 -39.53 -5.22
C THR A 124 0.66 -38.03 -5.12
N SER A 125 1.17 -37.46 -6.21
CA SER A 125 1.10 -36.04 -6.52
C SER A 125 -0.36 -35.60 -6.42
N HIS A 126 -0.77 -35.11 -5.25
CA HIS A 126 -1.97 -34.30 -5.16
C HIS A 126 -1.66 -32.98 -5.85
N SER A 127 -1.93 -32.92 -7.16
CA SER A 127 -2.23 -31.64 -7.78
C SER A 127 -3.41 -31.08 -6.97
N ARG A 128 -3.16 -30.06 -6.14
CA ARG A 128 -4.24 -29.25 -5.61
C ARG A 128 -4.97 -28.70 -6.83
N GLN A 129 -6.13 -29.26 -7.13
CA GLN A 129 -7.06 -28.59 -8.02
C GLN A 129 -7.31 -27.20 -7.42
N PRO A 130 -7.29 -26.12 -8.20
CA PRO A 130 -7.59 -24.80 -7.68
C PRO A 130 -9.04 -24.82 -7.21
N ALA A 131 -9.25 -24.93 -5.89
CA ALA A 131 -10.54 -24.67 -5.29
C ALA A 131 -10.90 -23.23 -5.65
N THR A 132 -12.06 -23.02 -6.28
CA THR A 132 -12.54 -21.67 -6.55
C THR A 132 -12.66 -20.93 -5.21
N PRO A 133 -12.18 -19.68 -5.11
CA PRO A 133 -12.32 -18.90 -3.89
C PRO A 133 -13.78 -18.81 -3.47
N HIS A 134 -14.06 -18.88 -2.19
CA HIS A 134 -15.36 -18.49 -1.66
C HIS A 134 -15.45 -16.96 -1.74
N GLN A 135 -16.38 -16.43 -2.54
CA GLN A 135 -16.49 -15.00 -2.81
C GLN A 135 -17.88 -14.50 -2.42
N ASP A 136 -17.90 -13.41 -1.66
CA ASP A 136 -19.10 -12.61 -1.39
C ASP A 136 -18.74 -11.16 -1.71
N LEU A 137 -19.12 -10.75 -2.92
CA LEU A 137 -18.78 -9.46 -3.52
C LEU A 137 -20.05 -8.69 -3.89
N ASP A 138 -21.19 -9.03 -3.29
CA ASP A 138 -22.50 -8.48 -3.68
C ASP A 138 -22.60 -6.97 -3.39
N GLU A 139 -21.88 -6.50 -2.37
CA GLU A 139 -21.77 -5.08 -2.02
C GLU A 139 -20.62 -4.36 -2.75
N MET A 140 -19.80 -5.08 -3.53
CA MET A 140 -18.70 -4.48 -4.27
C MET A 140 -19.25 -3.69 -5.47
N PRO A 141 -18.97 -2.38 -5.60
CA PRO A 141 -19.45 -1.60 -6.74
C PRO A 141 -18.89 -2.11 -8.07
N GLU A 142 -19.64 -1.89 -9.16
CA GLU A 142 -19.16 -2.20 -10.50
C GLU A 142 -17.92 -1.37 -10.86
N LEU A 143 -16.97 -2.02 -11.53
CA LEU A 143 -15.78 -1.34 -12.02
C LEU A 143 -16.13 -0.49 -13.25
N GLY A 144 -16.21 0.82 -13.05
CA GLY A 144 -16.25 1.80 -14.16
C GLY A 144 -14.87 1.99 -14.81
N ASP A 145 -14.70 3.12 -15.50
CA ASP A 145 -13.41 3.46 -16.09
C ASP A 145 -12.31 3.65 -15.04
N PHE A 146 -11.11 3.16 -15.34
CA PHE A 146 -9.95 3.22 -14.43
C PHE A 146 -8.75 3.91 -15.10
N TYR A 147 -8.33 5.06 -14.57
CA TYR A 147 -7.28 5.90 -15.16
C TYR A 147 -6.17 6.22 -14.14
N ASN A 148 -4.92 6.22 -14.61
CA ASN A 148 -3.75 6.83 -13.95
C ASN A 148 -3.51 6.47 -12.47
N ARG A 149 -3.87 5.26 -12.03
CA ARG A 149 -3.60 4.75 -10.66
C ARG A 149 -2.83 3.42 -10.64
N THR A 150 -2.06 3.17 -11.69
CA THR A 150 -1.33 1.90 -11.87
C THR A 150 -0.23 1.71 -10.83
N ILE A 151 0.45 2.79 -10.44
CA ILE A 151 1.55 2.73 -9.46
C ILE A 151 1.00 2.31 -8.10
N GLU A 152 -0.12 2.91 -7.70
CA GLU A 152 -0.84 2.63 -6.47
C GLU A 152 -1.33 1.18 -6.45
N LEU A 153 -1.92 0.73 -7.55
CA LEU A 153 -2.41 -0.63 -7.73
C LEU A 153 -1.29 -1.68 -7.65
N GLU A 154 -0.16 -1.43 -8.32
CA GLU A 154 1.04 -2.30 -8.26
C GLU A 154 1.64 -2.34 -6.85
N THR A 155 1.64 -1.20 -6.16
CA THR A 155 2.13 -1.09 -4.78
C THR A 155 1.27 -1.93 -3.84
N LEU A 156 -0.07 -1.77 -3.90
CA LEU A 156 -1.00 -2.55 -3.09
C LEU A 156 -0.90 -4.05 -3.38
N THR A 157 -0.79 -4.42 -4.65
CA THR A 157 -0.59 -5.82 -5.06
C THR A 157 0.69 -6.41 -4.46
N THR A 158 1.79 -5.64 -4.50
CA THR A 158 3.08 -6.03 -3.93
C THR A 158 3.00 -6.19 -2.41
N TRP A 159 2.41 -5.23 -1.70
CA TRP A 159 2.24 -5.29 -0.26
C TRP A 159 1.46 -6.52 0.18
N ILE A 160 0.35 -6.81 -0.50
CA ILE A 160 -0.53 -7.92 -0.12
C ILE A 160 0.06 -9.28 -0.49
N LEU A 161 0.50 -9.45 -1.74
CA LEU A 161 0.88 -10.77 -2.25
C LEU A 161 2.33 -11.13 -1.96
N GLN A 162 3.24 -10.16 -1.96
CA GLN A 162 4.68 -10.42 -1.86
C GLN A 162 5.23 -10.08 -0.46
N GLN A 163 4.80 -8.97 0.14
CA GLN A 163 5.29 -8.53 1.45
C GLN A 163 4.41 -9.00 2.61
N HIS A 164 3.30 -9.67 2.31
CA HIS A 164 2.37 -10.23 3.29
C HIS A 164 1.82 -9.20 4.31
N CYS A 165 1.62 -7.96 3.88
CA CYS A 165 0.90 -6.96 4.66
C CYS A 165 -0.53 -7.45 4.91
N ARG A 166 -0.90 -7.59 6.20
CA ARG A 166 -2.19 -8.18 6.61
C ARG A 166 -3.29 -7.15 6.87
N LEU A 167 -2.92 -5.89 7.03
CA LEU A 167 -3.84 -4.78 7.24
C LEU A 167 -3.32 -3.57 6.48
N ILE A 168 -4.21 -2.99 5.68
CA ILE A 168 -3.95 -1.90 4.75
C ILE A 168 -5.21 -1.02 4.80
N ALA A 169 -5.07 0.26 5.13
CA ALA A 169 -6.23 1.15 5.29
C ALA A 169 -6.20 2.25 4.22
N LEU A 170 -7.00 2.17 3.15
CA LEU A 170 -7.02 3.20 2.09
C LEU A 170 -7.72 4.49 2.55
N THR A 171 -7.01 5.60 2.54
CA THR A 171 -7.44 6.93 2.95
C THR A 171 -7.10 7.94 1.87
N GLY A 172 -7.60 9.16 2.05
CA GLY A 172 -7.50 10.23 1.07
C GLY A 172 -8.80 10.99 0.91
N ILE A 173 -8.76 12.09 0.17
CA ILE A 173 -9.92 12.98 0.01
C ILE A 173 -11.11 12.26 -0.62
N ILE A 174 -12.32 12.76 -0.35
CA ILE A 174 -13.56 12.23 -0.95
C ILE A 174 -13.46 12.36 -2.48
N GLY A 175 -13.95 11.35 -3.21
CA GLY A 175 -13.97 11.35 -4.67
C GLY A 175 -12.62 11.08 -5.35
N ILE A 176 -11.53 10.89 -4.61
CA ILE A 176 -10.21 10.57 -5.23
C ILE A 176 -10.15 9.17 -5.86
N GLY A 177 -11.21 8.36 -5.75
CA GLY A 177 -11.27 7.02 -6.36
C GLY A 177 -10.69 5.89 -5.49
N LYS A 178 -10.74 6.01 -4.16
CA LYS A 178 -10.27 4.96 -3.22
C LYS A 178 -11.02 3.64 -3.43
N THR A 179 -12.35 3.70 -3.43
CA THR A 179 -13.23 2.56 -3.71
C THR A 179 -12.94 1.97 -5.07
N THR A 180 -12.82 2.78 -6.12
CA THR A 180 -12.47 2.30 -7.47
C THR A 180 -11.12 1.58 -7.51
N LEU A 181 -10.11 2.09 -6.78
CA LEU A 181 -8.81 1.43 -6.64
C LEU A 181 -8.92 0.08 -5.91
N ALA A 182 -9.70 0.02 -4.82
CA ALA A 182 -9.96 -1.22 -4.09
C ALA A 182 -10.70 -2.26 -4.94
N VAL A 183 -11.74 -1.86 -5.68
CA VAL A 183 -12.48 -2.74 -6.61
C VAL A 183 -11.51 -3.29 -7.67
N LYS A 184 -10.68 -2.43 -8.27
CA LYS A 184 -9.69 -2.86 -9.27
C LYS A 184 -8.68 -3.86 -8.70
N LEU A 185 -8.21 -3.61 -7.47
CA LEU A 185 -7.29 -4.48 -6.75
C LEU A 185 -7.92 -5.86 -6.49
N VAL A 186 -9.14 -5.90 -5.94
CA VAL A 186 -9.86 -7.15 -5.67
C VAL A 186 -9.99 -7.99 -6.94
N HIS A 187 -10.38 -7.38 -8.06
CA HIS A 187 -10.44 -8.09 -9.34
C HIS A 187 -9.11 -8.73 -9.75
N GLN A 188 -7.97 -8.10 -9.45
CA GLN A 188 -6.65 -8.62 -9.80
C GLN A 188 -6.16 -9.72 -8.87
N ILE A 189 -6.48 -9.64 -7.57
CA ILE A 189 -5.83 -10.49 -6.57
C ILE A 189 -6.73 -11.56 -5.96
N LYS A 190 -8.06 -11.50 -6.15
CA LYS A 190 -9.04 -12.37 -5.49
C LYS A 190 -8.74 -13.86 -5.61
N ASP A 191 -8.24 -14.31 -6.76
CA ASP A 191 -7.97 -15.73 -7.03
C ASP A 191 -6.77 -16.27 -6.25
N ASN A 192 -6.02 -15.41 -5.58
CA ASN A 192 -4.96 -15.83 -4.68
C ASN A 192 -5.48 -16.20 -3.29
N PHE A 193 -6.75 -15.95 -2.96
CA PHE A 193 -7.30 -16.13 -1.61
C PHE A 193 -8.31 -17.28 -1.56
N ASP A 194 -8.45 -17.92 -0.40
CA ASP A 194 -9.46 -18.95 -0.17
C ASP A 194 -10.84 -18.33 0.06
N TYR A 195 -10.86 -17.13 0.66
CA TYR A 195 -12.05 -16.36 1.01
C TYR A 195 -11.87 -14.91 0.61
N VAL A 196 -12.86 -14.33 -0.06
CA VAL A 196 -12.89 -12.93 -0.43
C VAL A 196 -14.26 -12.36 -0.08
N ILE A 197 -14.28 -11.32 0.75
CA ILE A 197 -15.51 -10.67 1.18
C ILE A 197 -15.36 -9.15 1.08
N TRP A 198 -16.38 -8.50 0.53
CA TRP A 198 -16.53 -7.06 0.52
C TRP A 198 -17.74 -6.66 1.37
N ARG A 199 -17.54 -5.70 2.28
CA ARG A 199 -18.62 -5.10 3.06
C ARG A 199 -18.48 -3.58 3.08
N SER A 200 -19.58 -2.87 2.84
CA SER A 200 -19.69 -1.44 3.12
C SER A 200 -20.23 -1.23 4.53
N LEU A 201 -19.63 -0.26 5.24
CA LEU A 201 -20.06 0.15 6.57
C LEU A 201 -21.00 1.37 6.54
N GLU A 202 -21.58 1.70 5.38
CA GLU A 202 -22.48 2.86 5.20
C GLU A 202 -23.69 2.84 6.18
N THR A 203 -24.21 1.65 6.49
CA THR A 203 -25.35 1.47 7.42
C THR A 203 -24.96 1.49 8.89
N SER A 204 -23.67 1.71 9.21
CA SER A 204 -23.10 1.71 10.56
C SER A 204 -23.55 0.49 11.41
N PRO A 205 -23.33 -0.76 10.94
CA PRO A 205 -23.72 -1.95 11.69
C PRO A 205 -23.02 -2.00 13.04
N THR A 206 -23.69 -2.55 14.05
CA THR A 206 -23.02 -2.82 15.32
C THR A 206 -21.92 -3.85 15.13
N PHE A 207 -20.90 -3.85 16.00
CA PHE A 207 -19.84 -4.86 15.95
C PHE A 207 -20.38 -6.30 16.02
N ALA A 208 -21.47 -6.52 16.76
CA ALA A 208 -22.10 -7.82 16.88
C ALA A 208 -22.77 -8.28 15.57
N GLU A 209 -23.48 -7.38 14.89
CA GLU A 209 -24.10 -7.64 13.59
C GLU A 209 -23.04 -7.91 12.52
N PHE A 210 -22.02 -7.06 12.45
CA PHE A 210 -20.89 -7.23 11.53
C PHE A 210 -20.15 -8.55 11.78
N GLN A 211 -19.89 -8.90 13.04
CA GLN A 211 -19.25 -10.18 13.39
C GLN A 211 -20.13 -11.37 12.99
N ALA A 212 -21.45 -11.27 13.19
CA ALA A 212 -22.39 -12.34 12.84
C ALA A 212 -22.46 -12.56 11.32
N ASP A 213 -22.50 -11.48 10.54
CA ASP A 213 -22.47 -11.52 9.07
C ASP A 213 -21.20 -12.20 8.54
N LEU A 214 -20.01 -11.79 9.00
CA LEU A 214 -18.76 -12.43 8.60
C LEU A 214 -18.75 -13.93 8.96
N LEU A 215 -19.18 -14.27 10.17
CA LEU A 215 -19.26 -15.67 10.62
C LEU A 215 -20.21 -16.50 9.77
N GLN A 216 -21.35 -15.91 9.37
CA GLN A 216 -22.31 -16.55 8.49
C GLN A 216 -21.64 -16.90 7.15
N PHE A 217 -20.96 -15.95 6.51
CA PHE A 217 -20.23 -16.18 5.26
C PHE A 217 -19.19 -17.32 5.39
N PHE A 218 -18.32 -17.27 6.41
CA PHE A 218 -17.30 -18.31 6.62
C PHE A 218 -17.86 -19.69 6.95
N SER A 219 -19.09 -19.76 7.49
CA SER A 219 -19.73 -21.02 7.85
C SER A 219 -20.47 -21.67 6.68
N GLN A 220 -21.13 -20.88 5.83
CA GLN A 220 -21.89 -21.39 4.67
C GLN A 220 -20.97 -22.05 3.64
N SER A 221 -19.79 -21.49 3.42
CA SER A 221 -18.74 -22.07 2.56
C SER A 221 -18.23 -23.44 3.03
N GLN A 222 -18.20 -23.69 4.35
CA GLN A 222 -17.78 -24.98 4.92
C GLN A 222 -18.84 -26.05 4.65
N GLN A 223 -20.11 -25.69 4.84
CA GLN A 223 -21.24 -26.59 4.66
C GLN A 223 -21.37 -27.07 3.21
N GLN A 224 -21.06 -26.22 2.24
CA GLN A 224 -21.02 -26.63 0.83
C GLN A 224 -19.93 -27.68 0.53
N ASN A 225 -18.86 -27.73 1.32
CA ASN A 225 -17.73 -28.66 1.12
C ASN A 225 -17.82 -29.93 1.97
N SER A 226 -18.74 -30.00 2.94
CA SER A 226 -18.90 -31.16 3.82
C SER A 226 -20.37 -31.53 3.97
N LEU A 227 -20.78 -32.62 3.31
CA LEU A 227 -22.13 -33.20 3.40
C LEU A 227 -22.47 -33.72 4.81
N GLN A 228 -21.54 -33.69 5.76
CA GLN A 228 -21.70 -34.26 7.09
C GLN A 228 -20.87 -33.50 8.13
N ASN A 229 -21.42 -32.44 8.74
CA ASN A 229 -21.34 -32.22 10.19
C ASN A 229 -22.01 -30.90 10.62
N THR A 230 -22.87 -31.00 11.62
CA THR A 230 -23.35 -29.90 12.47
C THR A 230 -22.24 -29.45 13.44
N GLN A 231 -21.11 -28.98 12.91
CA GLN A 231 -20.09 -28.37 13.75
C GLN A 231 -20.44 -26.91 14.01
N LYS A 232 -20.41 -26.53 15.29
CA LYS A 232 -20.57 -25.13 15.71
C LYS A 232 -19.54 -24.28 14.96
N PRO A 233 -19.93 -23.13 14.37
CA PRO A 233 -19.01 -22.29 13.62
C PRO A 233 -17.82 -21.91 14.49
N LEU A 234 -16.62 -21.99 13.89
CA LEU A 234 -15.40 -21.56 14.55
C LEU A 234 -15.47 -20.07 14.90
N PRO A 235 -14.77 -19.60 15.94
CA PRO A 235 -14.57 -18.17 16.16
C PRO A 235 -13.96 -17.51 14.93
N LEU A 236 -14.35 -16.27 14.62
CA LEU A 236 -13.92 -15.55 13.42
C LEU A 236 -12.39 -15.55 13.24
N ILE A 237 -11.66 -15.30 14.33
CA ILE A 237 -10.20 -15.30 14.32
C ILE A 237 -9.59 -16.64 13.87
N LYS A 238 -10.27 -17.77 14.11
CA LYS A 238 -9.80 -19.09 13.67
C LYS A 238 -9.97 -19.29 12.18
N TYR A 239 -10.99 -18.71 11.55
CA TYR A 239 -11.09 -18.69 10.09
C TYR A 239 -9.95 -17.88 9.47
N LEU A 240 -9.73 -16.65 9.96
CA LEU A 240 -8.66 -15.77 9.49
C LEU A 240 -7.24 -16.33 9.70
N GLN A 241 -7.06 -17.21 10.69
CA GLN A 241 -5.78 -17.91 10.94
C GLN A 241 -5.60 -19.15 10.05
N LYS A 242 -6.69 -19.85 9.73
CA LYS A 242 -6.64 -21.14 9.02
C LYS A 242 -6.62 -20.98 7.50
N TYR A 243 -7.28 -19.95 6.99
CA TYR A 243 -7.46 -19.72 5.56
C TYR A 243 -6.84 -18.40 5.14
N ARG A 244 -6.47 -18.29 3.87
CA ARG A 244 -6.02 -17.03 3.29
C ARG A 244 -7.24 -16.19 2.93
N CYS A 245 -7.61 -15.27 3.82
CA CYS A 245 -8.78 -14.42 3.64
C CYS A 245 -8.39 -13.01 3.18
N LEU A 246 -9.15 -12.46 2.23
CA LEU A 246 -9.17 -11.04 1.88
C LEU A 246 -10.50 -10.45 2.34
N VAL A 247 -10.45 -9.51 3.28
CA VAL A 247 -11.63 -8.81 3.80
C VAL A 247 -11.47 -7.34 3.44
N VAL A 248 -12.39 -6.81 2.64
CA VAL A 248 -12.42 -5.38 2.27
C VAL A 248 -13.58 -4.73 2.99
N LEU A 249 -13.27 -3.66 3.73
CA LEU A 249 -14.24 -2.85 4.45
C LEU A 249 -14.23 -1.45 3.84
N ASP A 250 -15.31 -1.10 3.17
CA ASP A 250 -15.50 0.25 2.62
C ASP A 250 -16.27 1.14 3.61
N ASP A 251 -16.17 2.46 3.41
CA ASP A 251 -16.92 3.47 4.18
C ASP A 251 -16.68 3.47 5.70
N ILE A 252 -15.48 3.09 6.15
CA ILE A 252 -15.11 3.03 7.58
C ILE A 252 -15.32 4.35 8.34
N HIS A 253 -15.38 5.49 7.65
CA HIS A 253 -15.65 6.80 8.24
C HIS A 253 -17.05 6.88 8.89
N HIS A 254 -17.97 5.98 8.55
CA HIS A 254 -19.31 5.90 9.16
C HIS A 254 -19.32 5.24 10.55
N LEU A 255 -18.16 4.76 11.04
CA LEU A 255 -18.03 4.10 12.34
C LEU A 255 -17.67 5.08 13.49
N PHE A 256 -17.29 6.33 13.18
CA PHE A 256 -16.79 7.31 14.16
C PHE A 256 -17.43 8.68 14.04
#